data_AF-A0A4Y2FYG3-F1
#
_entry.id   AF-A0A4Y2FYG3-F1
#
_cell.length_a   1.000
_cell.length_b   1.000
_cell.length_c   1.000
_cell.angle_alpha   90.00
_cell.angle_beta   90.00
_cell.angle_gamma   90.00
#
_symmetry.space_group_name_H-M   'P 1'
#
loop_
_entity.id
_entity.type
_entity.pdbx_description
1 polymer ?
#
loop_
_entity_poly.entity_id
_entity_poly.type
_entity_poly.pdbx_seq_one_letter_code
_entity_poly.pdbx_strand_id
1 'polypeptide(L)'
;MVATEYLTRDGDYWKKRGVPYVPRTSVFFMQRMLKTKGMAGFIKSACSNNMGRVYGAFFDGRGPTVIVTEPDLLRDILVKDFHIFSCRSVMEIGDPMADNALNNLTGEQWKRIRTIITPAFTSKRMRQMGSIINDCSKTVLEVCEKHSEEGKPVNCKT
;
A
#
# COMPACT_ATOMS: atom_id res chain seq x y z
N MET A 1 3.86 -28.83 12.06
CA MET A 1 5.33 -28.78 11.87
C MET A 1 5.75 -28.22 10.51
N VAL A 2 5.05 -28.53 9.40
CA VAL A 2 5.43 -28.03 8.06
C VAL A 2 5.33 -26.49 7.93
N ALA A 3 4.27 -25.86 8.45
CA ALA A 3 4.10 -24.41 8.36
C ALA A 3 5.19 -23.62 9.12
N THR A 4 5.63 -24.11 10.27
CA THR A 4 6.70 -23.46 11.05
C THR A 4 8.06 -23.55 10.34
N GLU A 5 8.32 -24.65 9.63
CA GLU A 5 9.57 -24.86 8.88
C GLU A 5 9.63 -23.98 7.60
N TYR A 6 8.53 -23.87 6.86
CA TYR A 6 8.44 -22.93 5.74
C TYR A 6 8.66 -21.48 6.19
N LEU A 7 8.19 -21.12 7.38
CA LEU A 7 8.34 -19.77 7.94
C LEU A 7 9.76 -19.50 8.45
N THR A 8 10.54 -20.51 8.83
CA THR A 8 11.91 -20.34 9.34
C THR A 8 13.00 -20.56 8.29
N ARG A 9 12.67 -21.13 7.13
CA ARG A 9 13.62 -21.50 6.06
C ARG A 9 14.55 -20.36 5.61
N ASP A 10 14.04 -19.14 5.55
CA ASP A 10 14.79 -17.96 5.09
C ASP A 10 15.21 -17.01 6.23
N GLY A 11 15.22 -17.49 7.49
CA GLY A 11 15.54 -16.67 8.66
C GLY A 11 16.90 -15.97 8.61
N ASP A 12 17.89 -16.61 7.99
CA ASP A 12 19.26 -16.08 7.86
C ASP A 12 19.49 -15.27 6.57
N TYR A 13 18.46 -15.02 5.74
CA TYR A 13 18.62 -14.41 4.42
C TYR A 13 19.34 -13.06 4.47
N TRP A 14 18.90 -12.18 5.38
CA TRP A 14 19.48 -10.84 5.57
C TRP A 14 20.80 -10.87 6.32
N LYS A 15 20.92 -11.77 7.31
CA LYS A 15 22.16 -12.00 8.06
C LYS A 15 23.31 -12.39 7.14
N LYS A 16 23.08 -13.30 6.19
CA LYS A 16 24.08 -13.73 5.19
C LYS A 16 24.50 -12.62 4.23
N ARG A 17 23.68 -11.57 4.06
CA ARG A 17 23.92 -10.44 3.14
C ARG A 17 24.47 -9.20 3.83
N GLY A 18 24.62 -9.22 5.16
CA GLY A 18 25.11 -8.07 5.93
C GLY A 18 24.17 -6.86 5.89
N VAL A 19 22.89 -7.05 5.58
CA VAL A 19 21.89 -5.98 5.52
C VAL A 19 21.21 -5.87 6.88
N PRO A 20 21.11 -4.67 7.48
CA PRO A 20 20.32 -4.46 8.70
C PRO A 20 18.89 -4.96 8.50
N TYR A 21 18.30 -5.67 9.46
CA TYR A 21 16.95 -6.21 9.28
C TYR A 21 16.16 -6.29 10.58
N VAL A 22 14.84 -6.24 10.46
CA VAL A 22 13.92 -6.55 11.56
C VAL A 22 13.97 -8.05 11.81
N PRO A 23 14.36 -8.50 13.02
CA PRO A 23 14.30 -9.91 13.37
C PRO A 23 12.90 -10.45 13.14
N ARG A 24 12.80 -11.67 12.61
CA ARG A 24 11.51 -12.31 12.36
C ARG A 24 10.77 -12.46 13.69
N THR A 25 9.75 -11.64 13.90
CA THR A 25 8.84 -11.77 15.04
C THR A 25 7.87 -12.92 14.80
N SER A 26 7.34 -13.51 15.88
CA SER A 26 6.24 -14.48 15.77
C SER A 26 5.10 -13.91 14.92
N VAL A 27 4.53 -14.74 14.03
CA VAL A 27 3.34 -14.44 13.21
C VAL A 27 2.24 -13.78 14.04
N PHE A 28 2.00 -14.30 15.25
CA PHE A 28 1.00 -13.76 16.18
C PHE A 28 1.32 -12.33 16.64
N PHE A 29 2.59 -12.01 16.84
CA PHE A 29 3.03 -10.69 17.24
C PHE A 29 2.92 -9.69 16.07
N MET A 30 3.28 -10.11 14.86
CA MET A 30 3.14 -9.29 13.66
C MET A 30 1.68 -8.99 13.35
N GLN A 31 0.80 -10.01 13.36
CA GLN A 31 -0.63 -9.82 13.16
C GLN A 31 -1.24 -8.88 14.22
N ARG A 32 -0.81 -8.98 15.48
CA ARG A 32 -1.28 -8.08 16.54
C ARG A 32 -0.80 -6.64 16.33
N MET A 33 0.45 -6.44 15.91
CA MET A 33 0.93 -5.10 15.55
C MET A 33 0.19 -4.51 14.35
N LEU A 34 -0.05 -5.30 13.31
CA LEU A 34 -0.79 -4.87 12.13
C LEU A 34 -2.23 -4.48 12.47
N LYS A 35 -2.91 -5.22 13.36
CA LYS A 35 -4.27 -4.88 13.81
C LYS A 35 -4.33 -3.63 14.69
N THR A 36 -3.30 -3.35 15.48
CA THR A 36 -3.30 -2.24 16.45
C THR A 36 -2.76 -0.94 15.86
N LYS A 37 -1.67 -1.00 15.10
CA LYS A 37 -0.97 0.17 14.55
C LYS A 37 -1.11 0.31 13.03
N GLY A 38 -1.62 -0.71 12.34
CA GLY A 38 -1.62 -0.77 10.89
C GLY A 38 -0.21 -0.97 10.30
N MET A 39 -0.16 -1.19 8.99
CA MET A 39 1.11 -1.34 8.25
C MET A 39 1.96 -0.06 8.32
N ALA A 40 1.33 1.10 8.18
CA ALA A 40 2.04 2.39 8.24
C ALA A 40 2.65 2.66 9.63
N GLY A 41 1.91 2.36 10.71
CA GLY A 41 2.43 2.49 12.07
C GLY A 41 3.55 1.50 12.38
N PHE A 42 3.47 0.28 11.84
CA PHE A 42 4.54 -0.71 11.93
C PHE A 42 5.82 -0.20 11.25
N ILE A 43 5.73 0.21 9.97
CA ILE A 43 6.87 0.75 9.22
C ILE A 43 7.44 1.98 9.92
N LYS A 44 6.60 2.90 10.38
CA LYS A 44 7.06 4.10 11.12
C LYS A 44 7.81 3.72 12.40
N SER A 45 7.30 2.77 13.17
CA SER A 45 7.98 2.30 14.39
C SER A 45 9.31 1.61 14.09
N ALA A 46 9.39 0.88 12.98
CA ALA A 46 10.61 0.25 12.50
C ALA A 46 11.65 1.30 12.04
N CYS A 47 11.21 2.33 11.31
CA CYS A 47 12.07 3.45 10.90
C CYS A 47 12.61 4.26 12.10
N SER A 48 11.77 4.48 13.13
CA SER A 48 12.19 5.21 14.35
C SER A 48 13.26 4.49 15.17
N ASN A 49 13.44 3.18 14.98
CA ASN A 49 14.46 2.39 15.69
C ASN A 49 15.84 2.45 15.04
N ASN A 50 16.13 3.44 14.18
CA ASN A 50 17.45 3.66 13.56
C ASN A 50 18.04 2.47 12.79
N MET A 51 17.20 1.68 12.10
CA MET A 51 17.70 0.58 11.24
C MET A 51 18.38 1.06 9.94
N GLY A 52 18.42 2.36 9.71
CA GLY A 52 19.13 3.00 8.60
C GLY A 52 18.26 3.26 7.37
N ARG A 53 18.96 3.57 6.27
CA ARG A 53 18.43 4.01 4.96
C ARG A 53 17.70 2.92 4.19
N VAL A 54 18.16 1.68 4.35
CA VAL A 54 17.63 0.47 3.72
C VAL A 54 17.77 -0.67 4.71
N TYR A 55 16.69 -1.42 4.93
CA TYR A 55 16.72 -2.56 5.83
C TYR A 55 15.80 -3.68 5.34
N GLY A 56 16.14 -4.90 5.72
CA GLY A 56 15.36 -6.10 5.47
C GLY A 56 14.21 -6.25 6.46
N ALA A 57 13.10 -6.79 5.99
CA ALA A 57 12.01 -7.25 6.82
C ALA A 57 11.54 -8.62 6.34
N PHE A 58 10.85 -9.31 7.22
CA PHE A 58 10.08 -10.49 6.88
C PHE A 58 8.61 -10.15 7.12
N PHE A 59 7.76 -10.41 6.14
CA PHE A 59 6.32 -10.27 6.26
C PHE A 59 5.67 -11.63 6.11
N ASP A 60 4.61 -11.88 6.88
CA ASP A 60 3.90 -13.15 6.83
C ASP A 60 3.36 -13.44 5.42
N GLY A 61 3.59 -14.66 4.92
CA GLY A 61 3.18 -15.08 3.59
C GLY A 61 3.99 -14.49 2.42
N ARG A 62 5.01 -13.67 2.71
CA ARG A 62 5.91 -13.10 1.70
C ARG A 62 7.36 -13.51 1.94
N GLY A 63 8.13 -13.55 0.87
CA GLY A 63 9.58 -13.74 0.94
C GLY A 63 10.29 -12.57 1.64
N PRO A 64 11.63 -12.65 1.78
CA PRO A 64 12.44 -11.55 2.28
C PRO A 64 12.10 -10.23 1.53
N THR A 65 11.72 -9.19 2.28
CA THR A 65 11.29 -7.91 1.71
C THR A 65 12.28 -6.81 2.09
N VAL A 66 12.69 -5.98 1.13
CA VAL A 66 13.48 -4.77 1.39
C VAL A 66 12.55 -3.60 1.67
N ILE A 67 12.86 -2.83 2.72
CA ILE A 67 12.23 -1.54 2.98
C ILE A 67 13.27 -0.44 2.70
N VAL A 68 12.89 0.49 1.83
CA VAL A 68 13.72 1.64 1.42
C VAL A 68 13.07 2.90 1.99
N THR A 69 13.83 3.65 2.77
CA THR A 69 13.35 4.89 3.42
C THR A 69 13.89 6.15 2.78
N GLU A 70 14.91 6.02 1.92
CA GLU A 70 15.56 7.15 1.25
C GLU A 70 14.82 7.62 0.00
N PRO A 71 14.47 8.92 -0.09
CA PRO A 71 13.76 9.48 -1.24
C PRO A 71 14.49 9.32 -2.57
N ASP A 72 15.82 9.49 -2.59
CA ASP A 72 16.60 9.37 -3.83
C ASP A 72 16.59 7.95 -4.38
N LEU A 73 16.74 6.95 -3.50
CA LEU A 73 16.63 5.54 -3.88
C LEU A 73 15.21 5.18 -4.30
N LEU A 74 14.19 5.72 -3.62
CA LEU A 74 12.80 5.53 -4.02
C LEU A 74 12.53 6.12 -5.41
N ARG A 75 13.10 7.28 -5.74
CA ARG A 75 13.00 7.88 -7.08
C ARG A 75 13.64 6.98 -8.12
N ASP A 76 14.83 6.46 -7.84
CA ASP A 76 15.51 5.54 -8.77
C ASP A 76 14.66 4.28 -9.00
N ILE A 77 14.14 3.65 -7.95
CA ILE A 77 13.30 2.44 -8.03
C ILE A 77 11.97 2.70 -8.74
N LEU A 78 11.27 3.78 -8.38
CA LEU A 78 9.90 4.03 -8.84
C LEU A 78 9.81 4.77 -10.18
N VAL A 79 10.89 5.43 -10.61
CA VAL A 79 10.92 6.26 -11.82
C VAL A 79 11.96 5.77 -12.81
N LYS A 80 13.24 5.80 -12.43
CA LYS A 80 14.35 5.53 -13.37
C LYS A 80 14.38 4.06 -13.79
N ASP A 81 14.33 3.16 -12.81
CA ASP A 81 14.46 1.72 -12.96
C ASP A 81 13.11 1.00 -12.82
N PHE A 82 12.00 1.72 -13.05
CA PHE A 82 10.65 1.18 -12.91
C PHE A 82 10.44 -0.10 -13.73
N HIS A 83 11.09 -0.23 -14.89
CA HIS A 83 10.99 -1.41 -15.74
C HIS A 83 11.48 -2.69 -15.03
N ILE A 84 12.49 -2.58 -14.15
CA ILE A 84 13.02 -3.67 -13.33
C ILE A 84 12.05 -4.01 -12.19
N PHE A 85 11.46 -2.98 -11.56
CA PHE A 85 10.57 -3.10 -10.40
C PHE A 85 9.07 -3.06 -10.77
N SER A 86 8.74 -3.37 -12.03
CA SER A 86 7.40 -3.21 -12.59
C SER A 86 6.38 -4.22 -12.03
N CYS A 87 6.84 -5.32 -11.47
CA CYS A 87 6.02 -6.35 -10.85
C CYS A 87 5.64 -5.96 -9.42
N ARG A 88 4.37 -5.63 -9.20
CA ARG A 88 3.79 -5.53 -7.86
C ARG A 88 3.52 -6.94 -7.35
N SER A 89 3.53 -7.13 -6.03
CA SER A 89 3.13 -8.41 -5.40
C SER A 89 1.74 -8.78 -5.88
N VAL A 90 1.64 -9.70 -6.84
CA VAL A 90 0.37 -10.23 -7.32
C VAL A 90 -0.27 -10.94 -6.14
N MET A 91 -1.45 -10.46 -5.74
CA MET A 91 -2.29 -11.20 -4.80
C MET A 91 -3.39 -11.83 -5.64
N GLU A 92 -3.43 -13.15 -5.67
CA GLU A 92 -4.59 -13.87 -6.19
C GLU A 92 -5.68 -13.74 -5.12
N ILE A 93 -6.62 -12.83 -5.38
CA ILE A 93 -7.75 -12.57 -4.49
C ILE A 93 -8.84 -13.63 -4.74
N GLY A 94 -8.85 -14.24 -5.94
CA GLY A 94 -9.84 -15.24 -6.36
C GLY A 94 -11.13 -14.61 -6.89
N ASP A 95 -11.16 -13.28 -7.03
CA ASP A 95 -12.22 -12.54 -7.68
C ASP A 95 -11.72 -12.03 -9.04
N PRO A 96 -12.34 -12.43 -10.17
CA PRO A 96 -11.87 -12.04 -11.49
C PRO A 96 -11.80 -10.52 -11.71
N MET A 97 -12.65 -9.72 -11.06
CA MET A 97 -12.58 -8.26 -11.19
C MET A 97 -11.38 -7.69 -10.44
N ALA A 98 -11.18 -8.10 -9.19
CA ALA A 98 -10.05 -7.67 -8.37
C ALA A 98 -8.71 -8.14 -8.96
N ASP A 99 -8.68 -9.36 -9.51
CA ASP A 99 -7.46 -9.94 -10.09
C ASP A 99 -7.06 -9.23 -11.39
N ASN A 100 -8.04 -8.71 -12.15
CA ASN A 100 -7.81 -7.92 -13.38
C ASN A 100 -7.76 -6.41 -13.15
N ALA A 101 -7.77 -5.94 -11.90
CA ALA A 101 -7.68 -4.52 -11.59
C ALA A 101 -6.29 -3.95 -11.88
N LEU A 102 -6.21 -2.67 -12.25
CA LEU A 102 -4.95 -2.02 -12.67
C LEU A 102 -3.84 -2.10 -11.59
N ASN A 103 -4.19 -2.22 -10.31
CA ASN A 103 -3.25 -2.37 -9.21
C ASN A 103 -2.64 -3.77 -9.09
N ASN A 104 -3.26 -4.80 -9.66
CA ASN A 104 -2.79 -6.19 -9.61
C ASN A 104 -2.14 -6.66 -10.91
N LEU A 105 -2.48 -6.02 -12.04
CA LEU A 105 -1.83 -6.30 -13.33
C LEU A 105 -0.36 -5.89 -13.33
N THR A 106 0.46 -6.62 -14.10
CA THR A 106 1.89 -6.36 -14.29
C THR A 106 2.28 -6.37 -15.77
N GLY A 107 3.49 -5.91 -16.08
CA GLY A 107 4.06 -5.97 -17.43
C GLY A 107 3.20 -5.27 -18.51
N GLU A 108 3.08 -5.91 -19.67
CA GLU A 108 2.39 -5.36 -20.84
C GLU A 108 0.87 -5.20 -20.63
N GLN A 109 0.24 -6.10 -19.88
CA GLN A 109 -1.20 -5.99 -19.56
C GLN A 109 -1.47 -4.72 -18.76
N TRP A 110 -0.65 -4.46 -17.74
CA TRP A 110 -0.71 -3.22 -16.97
C TRP A 110 -0.51 -1.98 -17.85
N LYS A 111 0.51 -1.98 -18.73
CA LYS A 111 0.77 -0.87 -19.66
C LYS A 111 -0.43 -0.61 -20.57
N ARG A 112 -1.03 -1.66 -21.12
CA ARG A 112 -2.21 -1.57 -21.99
C ARG A 112 -3.39 -0.94 -21.26
N ILE A 113 -3.79 -1.50 -20.11
CA ILE A 113 -4.94 -0.99 -19.35
C ILE A 113 -4.69 0.42 -18.84
N ARG A 114 -3.48 0.72 -18.36
CA ARG A 114 -3.10 2.08 -17.94
C ARG A 114 -3.26 3.08 -19.08
N THR A 115 -2.83 2.72 -20.29
CA THR A 115 -2.93 3.59 -21.47
C THR A 115 -4.38 3.88 -21.83
N ILE A 116 -5.28 2.91 -21.68
CA ILE A 116 -6.73 3.07 -21.93
C ILE A 116 -7.38 3.99 -20.88
N ILE A 117 -7.01 3.85 -19.60
CA ILE A 117 -7.63 4.59 -18.49
C ILE A 117 -7.09 6.02 -18.35
N THR A 118 -5.79 6.23 -18.62
CA THR A 118 -5.11 7.52 -18.39
C THR A 118 -5.83 8.74 -19.01
N PRO A 119 -6.39 8.70 -20.24
CA PRO A 119 -7.10 9.82 -20.84
C PRO A 119 -8.33 10.31 -20.04
N ALA A 120 -8.97 9.43 -19.26
CA ALA A 120 -10.10 9.79 -18.42
C ALA A 120 -9.71 10.72 -17.25
N PHE A 121 -8.45 10.69 -16.83
CA PHE A 121 -7.92 11.44 -15.69
C PHE A 121 -7.06 12.66 -16.09
N THR A 122 -7.21 13.15 -17.33
CA THR A 122 -6.53 14.39 -17.74
C THR A 122 -7.07 15.60 -16.97
N SER A 123 -6.25 16.66 -16.82
CA SER A 123 -6.69 17.88 -16.13
C SER A 123 -7.96 18.49 -16.70
N LYS A 124 -8.19 18.36 -18.02
CA LYS A 124 -9.43 18.80 -18.67
C LYS A 124 -10.63 17.99 -18.20
N ARG A 125 -10.53 16.66 -18.17
CA ARG A 125 -11.61 15.78 -17.68
C ARG A 125 -11.87 15.97 -16.19
N MET A 126 -10.81 16.12 -15.39
CA MET A 126 -10.94 16.41 -13.96
C MET A 126 -11.66 17.74 -13.70
N ARG A 127 -11.37 18.79 -14.48
CA ARG A 127 -12.12 20.05 -14.39
C ARG A 127 -13.59 19.90 -14.74
N GLN A 128 -13.92 19.06 -15.73
CA GLN A 128 -15.32 18.76 -16.07
C GLN A 128 -16.02 17.98 -14.95
N MET A 129 -15.35 17.03 -14.31
CA MET A 129 -15.89 16.30 -13.15
C MET A 129 -16.10 17.20 -11.93
N GLY A 130 -15.35 18.30 -11.82
CA GLY A 130 -15.42 19.24 -10.71
C GLY A 130 -16.83 19.80 -10.47
N SER A 131 -17.64 20.04 -11.52
CA SER A 131 -19.01 20.52 -11.34
C SER A 131 -19.89 19.48 -10.64
N ILE A 132 -19.79 18.22 -11.05
CA ILE A 132 -20.54 17.10 -10.46
C ILE A 132 -20.13 16.91 -8.99
N ILE A 133 -18.82 16.96 -8.70
CA ILE A 133 -18.31 16.87 -7.33
C ILE A 133 -18.83 18.03 -6.48
N ASN A 134 -18.89 19.24 -7.03
CA ASN A 134 -19.41 20.41 -6.32
C ASN A 134 -20.90 20.26 -6.01
N ASP A 135 -21.69 19.72 -6.92
CA ASP A 135 -23.12 19.49 -6.69
C ASP A 135 -23.35 18.41 -5.62
N CYS A 136 -22.61 17.29 -5.65
CA CYS A 136 -22.63 16.32 -4.56
C CYS A 136 -22.21 16.96 -3.22
N SER A 137 -21.24 17.87 -3.25
CA SER A 137 -20.75 18.56 -2.05
C SER A 137 -21.82 19.47 -1.45
N LYS A 138 -22.65 20.14 -2.26
CA LYS A 138 -23.80 20.92 -1.78
C LYS A 138 -24.79 20.06 -1.01
N THR A 139 -25.14 18.88 -1.54
CA THR A 139 -26.03 17.94 -0.85
C THR A 139 -25.46 17.52 0.50
N VAL A 140 -24.15 17.30 0.60
CA VAL A 140 -23.49 17.01 1.88
C VAL A 140 -23.57 18.21 2.83
N LEU A 141 -23.35 19.42 2.34
CA LEU A 141 -23.45 20.65 3.14
C LEU A 141 -24.86 20.86 3.68
N GLU A 142 -25.90 20.68 2.88
CA GLU A 142 -27.30 20.79 3.31
C GLU A 142 -27.63 19.81 4.45
N VAL A 143 -27.14 18.56 4.36
CA VAL A 143 -27.30 17.57 5.43
C VAL A 143 -26.57 18.01 6.70
N CYS A 144 -25.35 18.54 6.57
CA CYS A 144 -24.57 19.05 7.69
C CYS A 144 -25.22 20.26 8.36
N GLU A 145 -25.74 21.22 7.58
CA GLU A 145 -26.44 22.40 8.08
C GLU A 145 -27.68 22.01 8.89
N LYS A 146 -28.51 21.11 8.34
CA LYS A 146 -29.68 20.61 9.05
C LYS A 146 -29.33 19.94 10.39
N HIS A 147 -28.28 19.12 10.42
CA HIS A 147 -27.83 18.49 11.68
C HIS A 147 -27.26 19.52 12.67
N SER A 148 -26.60 20.57 12.17
CA SER A 148 -26.09 21.66 12.98
C SER A 148 -27.22 22.45 13.63
N GLU A 149 -28.30 22.76 12.90
CA GLU A 149 -29.49 23.43 13.42
C GLU A 149 -30.23 22.57 14.47
N GLU A 150 -30.29 21.26 14.24
CA GLU A 150 -30.90 20.30 15.18
C GLU A 150 -29.99 19.97 16.38
N GLY A 151 -28.76 20.51 16.44
CA GLY A 151 -27.78 20.22 17.48
C GLY A 151 -27.32 18.76 17.52
N LYS A 152 -27.44 18.02 16.40
CA LYS A 152 -27.11 16.59 16.32
C LYS A 152 -25.70 16.39 15.73
N PRO A 153 -24.93 15.41 16.25
CA PRO A 153 -23.65 15.06 15.65
C PRO A 153 -23.84 14.43 14.27
N VAL A 154 -23.00 14.82 13.30
CA VAL A 154 -22.95 14.21 11.96
C VAL A 154 -21.97 13.05 11.96
N ASN A 155 -22.40 11.88 11.47
CA ASN A 155 -21.52 10.74 11.26
C ASN A 155 -20.93 10.78 9.84
N CYS A 156 -19.64 11.06 9.71
CA CYS A 156 -18.95 11.18 8.42
C CYS A 156 -18.38 9.86 7.86
N LYS A 157 -18.62 8.72 8.52
CA LYS A 157 -18.02 7.42 8.17
C LYS A 157 -18.99 6.45 7.52
N THR A 158 -20.29 6.69 7.61
CA THR A 158 -21.33 5.86 7.00
C THR A 158 -21.63 6.37 5.59
#